data_AF-A0A5N5D7D7-F1
#
_entry.id   AF-A0A5N5D7D7-F1
#
_cell.length_a   1.000
_cell.length_b   1.000
_cell.length_c   1.000
_cell.angle_alpha   90.00
_cell.angle_beta   90.00
_cell.angle_gamma   90.00
#
_symmetry.space_group_name_H-M   'P 1'
#
loop_
_entity.id
_entity.type
_entity.pdbx_description
1 polymer ?
#
loop_
_entity_poly.entity_id
_entity_poly.type
_entity_poly.pdbx_seq_one_letter_code
_entity_poly.pdbx_strand_id
1 'polypeptide(L)'
;MQLTALFTFLLLGAASANPVLEARQKDGECTEKYNCCYSSRDACNRQLGGWANFLTAQMYCPLHKYCIDYGITRKQCNADCCDIKTGWGRGCPGK
;
A
#
# COMPACT_ATOMS: atom_id res chain seq x y z
N MET A 1 -47.05 -2.73 20.13
CA MET A 1 -46.21 -2.90 18.93
C MET A 1 -44.86 -2.26 19.23
N GLN A 2 -43.86 -3.06 19.60
CA GLN A 2 -42.48 -2.63 19.81
C GLN A 2 -41.78 -2.61 18.45
N LEU A 3 -41.27 -1.46 18.03
CA LEU A 3 -40.31 -1.37 16.93
C LEU A 3 -38.96 -0.99 17.52
N THR A 4 -38.21 -2.00 17.91
CA THR A 4 -36.81 -1.90 18.31
C THR A 4 -35.97 -1.80 17.03
N ALA A 5 -35.74 -0.58 16.54
CA ALA A 5 -34.76 -0.36 15.48
C ALA A 5 -33.36 -0.29 16.12
N LEU A 6 -32.73 -1.47 16.27
CA LEU A 6 -31.31 -1.61 16.55
C LEU A 6 -30.53 -1.14 15.31
N PHE A 7 -30.15 0.14 15.27
CA PHE A 7 -29.18 0.63 14.30
C PHE A 7 -27.79 0.13 14.71
N THR A 8 -27.35 -0.89 13.97
CA THR A 8 -26.03 -1.50 13.96
C THR A 8 -24.90 -0.48 14.01
N PHE A 9 -23.98 -0.74 14.94
CA PHE A 9 -22.66 -0.12 15.08
C PHE A 9 -21.98 0.07 13.73
N LEU A 10 -21.79 1.33 13.33
CA LEU A 10 -20.74 1.72 12.39
C LEU A 10 -19.41 1.40 13.06
N LEU A 11 -18.88 0.21 12.77
CA LEU A 11 -17.45 -0.05 12.92
C LEU A 11 -16.74 0.91 11.97
N LEU A 12 -16.40 2.09 12.47
CA LEU A 12 -15.32 2.87 11.94
C LEU A 12 -14.09 1.96 12.01
N GLY A 13 -13.82 1.27 10.91
CA GLY A 13 -12.48 0.82 10.58
C GLY A 13 -11.63 2.06 10.36
N ALA A 14 -11.35 2.81 11.42
CA ALA A 14 -10.23 3.72 11.48
C ALA A 14 -9.01 2.82 11.35
N ALA A 15 -8.57 2.60 10.11
CA ALA A 15 -7.20 2.20 9.87
C ALA A 15 -6.36 3.24 10.61
N SER A 16 -5.80 2.86 11.75
CA SER A 16 -4.84 3.68 12.47
C SER A 16 -3.68 3.85 11.51
N ALA A 17 -3.68 4.96 10.77
CA ALA A 17 -2.48 5.46 10.14
C ALA A 17 -1.50 5.66 11.28
N ASN A 18 -0.55 4.73 11.43
CA ASN A 18 0.52 4.86 12.42
C ASN A 18 1.10 6.28 12.29
N PRO A 19 1.23 7.04 13.39
CA PRO A 19 1.75 8.41 13.35
C PRO A 19 3.20 8.48 12.81
N VAL A 20 3.85 7.33 12.63
CA VAL A 20 5.10 7.17 11.86
C VAL A 20 4.86 7.27 10.33
N LEU A 21 3.80 7.95 9.89
CA LEU A 21 3.58 8.31 8.49
C LEU A 21 4.04 9.74 8.17
N GLU A 22 4.52 10.53 9.15
CA GLU A 22 4.88 11.94 8.93
C GLU A 22 6.26 12.17 8.31
N ALA A 23 7.07 11.12 8.13
CA ALA A 23 8.17 11.17 7.17
C ALA A 23 7.70 10.61 5.82
N ARG A 24 6.69 11.23 5.19
CA ARG A 24 6.41 10.99 3.76
C ARG A 24 7.62 11.51 2.98
N GLN A 25 8.61 10.64 2.78
CA GLN A 25 9.75 10.92 1.92
C GLN A 25 9.21 11.31 0.55
N LYS A 26 9.46 12.57 0.16
CA LYS A 26 9.01 13.17 -1.11
C LYS A 26 9.66 12.53 -2.34
N ASP A 27 10.76 11.80 -2.15
CA ASP A 27 11.53 11.21 -3.24
C ASP A 27 11.92 9.77 -2.88
N GLY A 28 11.28 8.79 -3.51
CA GLY A 28 11.65 7.39 -3.37
C GLY A 28 10.64 6.45 -4.03
N GLU A 29 11.12 5.46 -4.76
CA GLU A 29 10.30 4.33 -5.19
C GLU A 29 10.07 3.40 -3.99
N CYS A 30 8.91 2.75 -3.92
CA CYS A 30 8.68 1.70 -2.92
C CYS A 30 9.63 0.53 -3.18
N THR A 31 10.73 0.47 -2.43
CA THR A 31 11.81 -0.51 -2.56
C THR A 31 12.25 -0.99 -1.18
N GLU A 32 12.99 -2.10 -1.16
CA GLU A 32 13.57 -2.67 0.06
C GLU A 32 14.41 -1.67 0.87
N LYS A 33 15.13 -0.79 0.17
CA LYS A 33 15.93 0.29 0.76
C LYS A 33 15.09 1.18 1.69
N TYR A 34 13.79 1.35 1.41
CA TYR A 34 12.87 2.16 2.19
C TYR A 34 11.90 1.33 3.03
N ASN A 35 12.21 0.04 3.26
CA ASN A 35 11.34 -0.90 3.95
C ASN A 35 9.94 -0.96 3.32
N CYS A 36 9.89 -0.98 1.98
CA CYS A 36 8.65 -0.88 1.21
C CYS A 36 8.63 -1.91 0.08
N CYS A 37 7.51 -2.61 -0.09
CA CYS A 37 7.22 -3.45 -1.25
C CYS A 37 5.87 -3.07 -1.87
N TYR A 38 5.75 -3.22 -3.18
CA TYR A 38 4.43 -3.13 -3.83
C TYR A 38 3.66 -4.42 -3.62
N SER A 39 2.37 -4.33 -3.32
CA SER A 39 1.52 -5.50 -3.09
C SER A 39 1.22 -6.32 -4.35
N SER A 40 1.44 -5.73 -5.52
CA SER A 40 1.22 -6.35 -6.83
C SER A 40 1.82 -5.50 -7.96
N ARG A 41 1.95 -6.08 -9.16
CA ARG A 41 2.35 -5.35 -10.37
C ARG A 41 1.41 -4.18 -10.66
N ASP A 42 0.12 -4.36 -10.45
CA ASP A 42 -0.85 -3.28 -10.65
C ASP A 42 -0.68 -2.14 -9.66
N ALA A 43 -0.29 -2.44 -8.41
CA ALA A 43 0.06 -1.40 -7.45
C ALA A 43 1.29 -0.62 -7.91
N CYS A 44 2.33 -1.30 -8.37
CA CYS A 44 3.50 -0.65 -8.97
C CYS A 44 3.10 0.24 -10.17
N ASN A 45 2.25 -0.26 -11.07
CA ASN A 45 1.77 0.50 -12.23
C ASN A 45 0.90 1.71 -11.83
N ARG A 46 0.05 1.63 -10.80
CA ARG A 46 -0.72 2.79 -10.32
C ARG A 46 0.18 3.86 -9.71
N GLN A 47 1.23 3.43 -9.01
CA GLN A 47 2.13 4.34 -8.32
C GLN A 47 3.15 4.95 -9.30
N LEU A 48 3.71 4.19 -10.25
CA LEU A 48 4.69 4.71 -11.21
C LEU A 48 4.08 5.19 -12.52
N GLY A 49 3.00 4.56 -12.98
CA GLY A 49 2.43 4.69 -14.32
C GLY A 49 1.44 5.83 -14.52
N GLY A 50 1.61 6.95 -13.82
CA GLY A 50 0.92 8.19 -14.21
C GLY A 50 1.18 8.51 -15.70
N TRP A 51 0.33 9.32 -16.33
CA TRP A 51 0.35 9.55 -17.79
C TRP A 51 1.73 9.93 -18.37
N ALA A 52 2.59 10.59 -17.60
CA ALA A 52 3.95 10.97 -17.99
C ALA A 52 5.01 9.86 -17.84
N ASN A 53 4.75 8.82 -17.04
CA ASN A 53 5.74 7.81 -16.63
C ASN A 53 5.33 6.37 -16.96
N PHE A 54 4.37 6.18 -17.88
CA PHE A 54 3.86 4.87 -18.27
C PHE A 54 4.95 3.92 -18.78
N LEU A 55 5.86 4.41 -19.63
CA LEU A 55 6.98 3.61 -20.16
C LEU A 55 7.93 3.16 -19.05
N THR A 56 8.21 4.05 -18.09
CA THR A 56 9.03 3.74 -16.92
C THR A 56 8.39 2.63 -16.09
N ALA A 57 7.09 2.70 -15.84
CA ALA A 57 6.37 1.66 -15.11
C ALA A 57 6.37 0.31 -15.86
N GLN A 58 6.20 0.33 -17.19
CA GLN A 58 6.25 -0.88 -18.02
C GLN A 58 7.63 -1.57 -18.00
N MET A 59 8.72 -0.82 -17.89
CA MET A 59 10.07 -1.39 -17.79
C MET A 59 10.42 -1.80 -16.35
N TYR A 60 10.02 -1.00 -15.38
CA TYR A 60 10.39 -1.18 -13.98
C TYR A 60 9.58 -2.28 -13.29
N CYS A 61 8.25 -2.23 -13.36
CA CYS A 61 7.40 -3.12 -12.59
C CYS A 61 7.63 -4.61 -12.90
N PRO A 62 7.83 -5.08 -14.15
CA PRO A 62 8.10 -6.49 -14.40
C PRO A 62 9.37 -7.03 -13.73
N LEU A 63 10.35 -6.16 -13.48
CA LEU A 63 11.66 -6.52 -12.90
C LEU A 63 11.72 -6.26 -11.38
N HIS A 64 10.66 -5.72 -10.80
CA HIS A 64 10.61 -5.32 -9.41
C HIS A 64 10.15 -6.49 -8.50
N LYS A 65 10.68 -6.54 -7.27
CA LYS A 65 10.24 -7.51 -6.24
C LYS A 65 8.97 -7.04 -5.54
N TYR A 66 8.03 -7.94 -5.35
CA TYR A 66 6.74 -7.66 -4.73
C TYR A 66 6.67 -8.17 -3.30
N CYS A 67 5.65 -7.73 -2.56
CA CYS A 67 5.45 -8.16 -1.18
C CYS A 67 5.37 -9.68 -1.01
N ILE A 68 4.90 -10.40 -2.04
CA ILE A 68 4.89 -11.86 -2.04
C ILE A 68 6.29 -12.47 -1.95
N ASP A 69 7.30 -11.82 -2.53
CA ASP A 69 8.71 -12.24 -2.50
C ASP A 69 9.32 -12.07 -1.10
N TYR A 70 8.69 -11.25 -0.25
CA TYR A 70 9.03 -11.05 1.16
C TYR A 70 8.12 -11.86 2.11
N GLY A 71 7.27 -12.74 1.59
CA GLY A 71 6.33 -13.55 2.38
C GLY A 71 5.08 -12.80 2.86
N ILE A 72 4.88 -11.56 2.40
CA ILE A 72 3.70 -10.76 2.75
C ILE A 72 2.61 -11.03 1.73
N THR A 73 1.54 -11.65 2.19
CA THR A 73 0.38 -11.95 1.33
C THR A 73 -0.50 -10.71 1.12
N ARG A 74 -1.26 -10.71 0.02
CA ARG A 74 -2.32 -9.70 -0.21
C ARG A 74 -3.38 -9.64 0.89
N LYS A 75 -3.57 -10.73 1.64
CA LYS A 75 -4.47 -10.76 2.80
C LYS A 75 -3.88 -10.00 3.99
N GLN A 76 -2.56 -10.05 4.16
CA GLN A 76 -1.84 -9.35 5.21
C GLN A 76 -1.71 -7.84 4.89
N CYS A 77 -1.41 -7.52 3.63
CA CYS A 77 -1.41 -6.14 3.15
C CYS A 77 -2.26 -5.97 1.89
N ASN A 78 -3.36 -5.23 2.03
CA ASN A 78 -4.25 -4.88 0.92
C ASN A 78 -4.07 -3.43 0.43
N ALA A 79 -2.92 -2.80 0.73
CA ALA A 79 -2.57 -1.47 0.23
C ALA A 79 -1.71 -1.58 -1.04
N ASP A 80 -1.48 -0.45 -1.73
CA ASP A 80 -0.56 -0.42 -2.87
C ASP A 80 0.89 -0.64 -2.43
N CYS A 81 1.26 -0.06 -1.29
CA CYS A 81 2.58 -0.18 -0.68
C CYS A 81 2.47 -0.76 0.72
N CYS A 82 3.39 -1.66 1.05
CA CYS A 82 3.42 -2.36 2.32
C CYS A 82 4.79 -2.24 2.96
N ASP A 83 4.81 -2.23 4.27
CA ASP A 83 6.03 -2.27 5.06
C ASP A 83 6.60 -3.70 5.09
N ILE A 84 7.85 -3.90 4.68
CA ILE A 84 8.42 -5.26 4.58
C ILE A 84 8.59 -5.92 5.96
N LYS A 85 8.95 -5.15 6.98
CA LYS A 85 9.18 -5.67 8.33
C LYS A 85 7.89 -6.07 9.04
N THR A 86 6.86 -5.24 8.91
CA THR A 86 5.62 -5.44 9.67
C THR A 86 4.51 -6.10 8.84
N GLY A 87 4.62 -6.03 7.51
CA GLY A 87 3.64 -6.55 6.57
C GLY A 87 2.34 -5.74 6.50
N TRP A 88 2.27 -4.57 7.15
CA TRP A 88 1.09 -3.71 7.11
C TRP A 88 1.14 -2.73 5.94
N GLY A 89 -0.04 -2.24 5.54
CA GLY A 89 -0.15 -1.17 4.55
C GLY A 89 0.48 0.12 5.05
N ARG A 90 1.17 0.83 4.15
CA ARG A 90 1.79 2.13 4.40
C ARG A 90 1.61 3.07 3.21
N GLY A 91 1.90 4.35 3.42
CA GLY A 91 2.04 5.30 2.32
C GLY A 91 3.18 4.89 1.40
N CYS A 92 2.94 4.97 0.09
CA CYS A 92 3.99 4.82 -0.91
C CYS A 92 4.98 5.98 -0.79
N PRO A 93 6.29 5.74 -0.79
CA PRO A 93 7.25 6.83 -0.82
C PRO A 93 7.08 7.64 -2.13
N GLY A 94 7.33 8.95 -2.06
CA GLY A 94 7.22 9.88 -3.19
C GLY A 94 5.81 10.18 -3.68
N LYS A 95 4.77 9.88 -2.89
CA LYS A 95 3.35 9.99 -3.27
C LYS A 95 2.50 10.67 -2.21
#